data_AF-A0A927WVZ5-F1
#
_entry.id   AF-A0A927WVZ5-F1
#
_cell.length_a   1.000
_cell.length_b   1.000
_cell.length_c   1.000
_cell.angle_alpha   90.00
_cell.angle_beta   90.00
_cell.angle_gamma   90.00
#
_symmetry.space_group_name_H-M   'P 1'
#
loop_
_entity.id
_entity.type
_entity.pdbx_description
1 polymer ?
#
loop_
_entity_poly.entity_id
_entity_poly.type
_entity_poly.pdbx_seq_one_letter_code
_entity_poly.pdbx_strand_id
1 'polypeptide(L)'
;MIKISKIRLSILLLVVVLLVSSSSCTSCFNKYVEMPEGVTLNVSSEIKGYLVQKTLPSLHFDYNGVRVMMEAHGSACFFVSNDQYVLSDKFGEHLSKYSKEQIYVVSVIDQEYDKEKAVFDGKKLTLDEKDEFGNEQKYSKEYQLVITDKDGTRYSYQFRTFVSESKRYYIYRYSSNMGISMEQPLMVIKGEDNKNKLVLVALPYETKYEVGPNNIKLEALTEKDTYLDEKYYKYAYPDSIKDLSDNERRAKVMDWYKTYCNGHLNDNNEFVFEYYGASFKVEFGFTDCGNERNKDGFKLTYIG
;
A
#
# COMPACT_ATOMS: atom_id res chain seq x y z
N MET A 1 -64.36 32.07 -12.16
CA MET A 1 -63.32 32.09 -11.11
C MET A 1 -63.46 30.85 -10.25
N ILE A 2 -62.67 29.80 -10.54
CA ILE A 2 -62.75 28.53 -9.82
C ILE A 2 -62.01 28.69 -8.49
N LYS A 3 -62.74 28.57 -7.37
CA LYS A 3 -62.16 28.33 -6.03
C LYS A 3 -61.43 26.98 -6.07
N ILE A 4 -60.19 26.99 -6.54
CA ILE A 4 -59.28 25.85 -6.39
C ILE A 4 -58.99 25.76 -4.90
N SER A 5 -59.74 24.87 -4.25
CA SER A 5 -59.89 24.74 -2.80
C SER A 5 -58.55 24.56 -2.10
N LYS A 6 -58.39 25.18 -0.93
CA LYS A 6 -57.26 25.04 0.01
C LYS A 6 -56.79 23.59 0.20
N ILE A 7 -57.69 22.62 0.04
CA ILE A 7 -57.43 21.17 0.07
C ILE A 7 -56.40 20.72 -0.98
N ARG A 8 -56.44 21.23 -2.21
CA ARG A 8 -55.46 20.86 -3.26
C ARG A 8 -54.07 21.40 -2.97
N LEU A 9 -53.98 22.59 -2.36
CA LEU A 9 -52.71 23.18 -1.93
C LEU A 9 -52.12 22.42 -0.74
N SER A 10 -52.96 22.01 0.22
CA SER A 10 -52.54 21.19 1.36
C SER A 10 -52.08 19.80 0.95
N ILE A 11 -52.74 19.15 -0.02
CA ILE A 11 -52.32 17.86 -0.57
C ILE A 11 -51.00 18.01 -1.34
N LEU A 12 -50.84 19.08 -2.13
CA LEU A 12 -49.60 19.36 -2.83
C LEU A 12 -48.44 19.60 -1.85
N LEU A 13 -48.69 20.35 -0.77
CA LEU A 13 -47.70 20.57 0.29
C LEU A 13 -47.32 19.27 1.00
N LEU A 14 -48.29 18.39 1.28
CA LEU A 14 -48.05 17.10 1.91
C LEU A 14 -47.23 16.17 1.00
N VAL A 15 -47.51 16.17 -0.31
CA VAL A 15 -46.75 15.41 -1.30
C VAL A 15 -45.32 15.95 -1.44
N VAL A 16 -45.13 17.28 -1.40
CA VAL A 16 -43.79 17.89 -1.40
C VAL A 16 -43.04 17.55 -0.10
N VAL A 17 -43.67 17.61 1.07
CA VAL A 17 -43.04 17.24 2.35
C VAL A 17 -42.68 15.75 2.38
N LEU A 18 -43.53 14.88 1.85
CA LEU A 18 -43.25 13.44 1.70
C LEU A 18 -42.08 13.21 0.74
N LEU A 19 -42.06 13.87 -0.42
CA LEU A 19 -40.97 13.78 -1.40
C LEU A 19 -39.63 14.29 -0.85
N VAL A 20 -39.65 15.36 -0.04
CA VAL A 20 -38.44 15.93 0.61
C VAL A 20 -37.99 15.05 1.79
N SER A 21 -38.91 14.38 2.49
CA SER A 21 -38.57 13.42 3.56
C SER A 21 -38.06 12.07 3.04
N SER A 22 -38.42 11.66 1.83
CA SER A 22 -37.85 10.49 1.13
C SER A 22 -36.56 10.82 0.36
N SER A 23 -36.17 12.09 0.32
CA SER A 23 -34.86 12.55 -0.14
C SER A 23 -34.02 13.06 1.03
N SER A 24 -34.18 12.45 2.20
CA SER A 24 -33.08 12.33 3.15
C SER A 24 -31.92 11.67 2.40
N CYS A 25 -30.92 12.48 2.05
CA CYS A 25 -29.64 12.11 1.49
C CYS A 25 -28.94 11.09 2.42
N THR A 26 -29.36 9.83 2.32
CA THR A 26 -28.80 8.68 3.04
C THR A 26 -27.86 7.87 2.13
N SER A 27 -27.57 8.39 0.94
CA SER A 27 -26.75 7.74 -0.09
C SER A 27 -25.39 8.39 -0.33
N CYS A 28 -24.99 9.37 0.51
CA CYS A 28 -23.62 9.92 0.54
C CYS A 28 -22.84 9.47 1.78
N PHE A 29 -23.26 8.39 2.46
CA PHE A 29 -22.37 7.75 3.43
C PHE A 29 -21.26 7.04 2.64
N ASN A 30 -20.00 7.31 2.99
CA ASN A 30 -18.86 6.56 2.49
C ASN A 30 -19.19 5.07 2.59
N LYS A 31 -19.32 4.38 1.45
CA LYS A 31 -19.58 2.94 1.44
C LYS A 31 -18.41 2.27 2.15
N TYR A 32 -18.67 1.71 3.32
CA TYR A 32 -17.70 0.94 4.08
C TYR A 32 -18.26 -0.45 4.35
N VAL A 33 -17.35 -1.38 4.59
CA VAL A 33 -17.65 -2.71 5.11
C VAL A 33 -17.11 -2.78 6.51
N GLU A 34 -17.92 -3.26 7.45
CA GLU A 34 -17.49 -3.58 8.80
C GLU A 34 -16.92 -5.00 8.84
N MET A 35 -15.68 -5.13 9.29
CA MET A 35 -14.95 -6.39 9.33
C MET A 35 -14.90 -6.89 10.78
N PRO A 36 -15.59 -8.01 11.11
CA PRO A 36 -15.80 -8.43 12.49
C PRO A 36 -14.51 -8.81 13.21
N GLU A 37 -13.53 -9.36 12.49
CA GLU A 37 -12.30 -9.92 13.03
C GLU A 37 -11.05 -9.17 12.54
N GLY A 38 -11.17 -7.88 12.21
CA GLY A 38 -10.08 -7.14 11.55
C GLY A 38 -10.09 -7.28 10.03
N VAL A 39 -9.14 -6.65 9.36
CA VAL A 39 -9.06 -6.62 7.89
C VAL A 39 -7.81 -7.34 7.41
N THR A 40 -7.98 -8.23 6.43
CA THR A 40 -6.86 -8.91 5.77
C THR A 40 -6.68 -8.39 4.35
N LEU A 41 -5.54 -7.74 4.09
CA LEU A 41 -5.10 -7.44 2.74
C LEU A 41 -4.55 -8.70 2.11
N ASN A 42 -4.96 -8.95 0.87
CA ASN A 42 -4.47 -10.06 0.07
C ASN A 42 -3.95 -9.52 -1.25
N VAL A 43 -3.19 -10.35 -1.96
CA VAL A 43 -2.95 -10.17 -3.39
C VAL A 43 -4.28 -9.94 -4.12
N SER A 44 -4.27 -9.03 -5.10
CA SER A 44 -5.44 -8.64 -5.89
C SER A 44 -6.15 -9.86 -6.46
N SER A 45 -7.47 -9.97 -6.22
CA SER A 45 -8.26 -11.12 -6.67
C SER A 45 -8.25 -11.31 -8.19
N GLU A 46 -8.04 -10.24 -8.95
CA GLU A 46 -8.00 -10.28 -10.42
C GLU A 46 -6.80 -11.06 -10.96
N ILE A 47 -5.66 -10.97 -10.27
CA ILE A 47 -4.42 -11.63 -10.74
C ILE A 47 -4.27 -13.05 -10.19
N LYS A 48 -4.97 -13.40 -9.09
CA LYS A 48 -4.84 -14.70 -8.40
C LYS A 48 -4.95 -15.91 -9.34
N GLY A 49 -5.89 -15.88 -10.29
CA GLY A 49 -6.11 -16.98 -11.23
C GLY A 49 -4.97 -17.22 -12.23
N TYR A 50 -4.03 -16.27 -12.34
CA TYR A 50 -2.92 -16.32 -13.28
C TYR A 50 -1.57 -16.56 -12.59
N LEU A 51 -1.52 -16.50 -11.25
CA LEU A 51 -0.30 -16.65 -10.49
C LEU A 51 0.20 -18.10 -10.46
N VAL A 52 1.50 -18.28 -10.60
CA VAL A 52 2.15 -19.59 -10.42
C VAL A 52 2.28 -19.98 -8.95
N GLN A 53 2.43 -19.00 -8.06
CA GLN A 53 2.58 -19.22 -6.63
C GLN A 53 1.26 -19.70 -6.02
N LYS A 54 1.34 -20.82 -5.27
CA LYS A 54 0.18 -21.42 -4.58
C LYS A 54 -0.08 -20.77 -3.23
N THR A 55 0.98 -20.37 -2.55
CA THR A 55 0.94 -19.56 -1.33
C THR A 55 1.13 -18.11 -1.72
N LEU A 56 0.37 -17.20 -1.11
CA LEU A 56 0.40 -15.78 -1.43
C LEU A 56 0.56 -14.95 -0.16
N PRO A 57 1.20 -13.77 -0.24
CA PRO A 57 1.29 -12.88 0.90
C PRO A 57 -0.07 -12.36 1.34
N SER A 58 -0.17 -12.12 2.64
CA SER A 58 -1.32 -11.49 3.27
C SER A 58 -0.88 -10.71 4.49
N LEU A 59 -1.53 -9.58 4.74
CA LEU A 59 -1.35 -8.78 5.94
C LEU A 59 -2.68 -8.68 6.68
N HIS A 60 -2.67 -9.02 7.96
CA HIS A 60 -3.84 -8.83 8.82
C HIS A 60 -3.64 -7.63 9.75
N PHE A 61 -4.66 -6.77 9.83
CA PHE A 61 -4.74 -5.66 10.76
C PHE A 61 -5.79 -5.95 11.83
N ASP A 62 -5.31 -6.08 13.07
CA ASP A 62 -6.10 -6.48 14.24
C ASP A 62 -6.97 -5.34 14.78
N TYR A 63 -8.23 -5.27 14.35
CA TYR A 63 -9.25 -4.42 14.96
C TYR A 63 -10.66 -4.98 14.71
N ASN A 64 -11.24 -5.61 15.74
CA ASN A 64 -12.59 -6.15 15.66
C ASN A 64 -13.64 -5.06 15.39
N GLY A 65 -14.48 -5.30 14.38
CA GLY A 65 -15.48 -4.33 13.93
C GLY A 65 -14.88 -3.14 13.16
N VAL A 66 -13.66 -3.27 12.63
CA VAL A 66 -13.04 -2.19 11.85
C VAL A 66 -13.83 -1.93 10.58
N ARG A 67 -14.06 -0.66 10.31
CA ARG A 67 -14.75 -0.18 9.12
C ARG A 67 -13.75 0.28 8.10
N VAL A 68 -13.81 -0.33 6.93
CA VAL A 68 -12.89 -0.05 5.82
C VAL A 68 -13.63 0.14 4.52
N MET A 69 -13.07 0.98 3.66
CA MET A 69 -13.31 0.96 2.24
C MET A 69 -12.20 0.11 1.63
N MET A 70 -12.55 -1.09 1.16
CA MET A 70 -11.64 -1.92 0.39
C MET A 70 -11.56 -1.40 -1.05
N GLU A 71 -10.35 -1.38 -1.60
CA GLU A 71 -10.21 -1.33 -3.06
C GLU A 71 -10.90 -2.57 -3.65
N ALA A 72 -11.45 -2.44 -4.87
CA ALA A 72 -12.30 -3.45 -5.49
C ALA A 72 -11.69 -4.86 -5.53
N HIS A 73 -10.36 -4.97 -5.49
CA HIS A 73 -9.64 -6.23 -5.63
C HIS A 73 -8.90 -6.69 -4.37
N GLY A 74 -9.05 -5.96 -3.25
CA GLY A 74 -8.60 -6.42 -1.93
C GLY A 74 -7.12 -6.17 -1.59
N SER A 75 -6.36 -5.51 -2.48
CA SER A 75 -4.94 -5.17 -2.28
C SER A 75 -4.70 -3.94 -1.43
N ALA A 76 -5.72 -3.13 -1.19
CA ALA A 76 -5.64 -1.94 -0.35
C ALA A 76 -6.91 -1.78 0.49
N CYS A 77 -6.74 -1.22 1.68
CA CYS A 77 -7.84 -0.82 2.55
C CYS A 77 -7.64 0.60 3.06
N PHE A 78 -8.73 1.33 3.18
CA PHE A 78 -8.75 2.66 3.76
C PHE A 78 -9.73 2.69 4.94
N PHE A 79 -9.26 3.06 6.12
CA PHE A 79 -10.11 3.13 7.30
C PHE A 79 -11.11 4.27 7.15
N VAL A 80 -12.35 4.07 7.59
CA VAL A 80 -13.43 5.06 7.46
C VAL A 80 -14.44 4.91 8.58
N SER A 81 -14.88 6.03 9.18
CA SER A 81 -15.96 6.03 10.16
C SER A 81 -15.75 5.09 11.38
N ASN A 82 -14.49 4.91 11.78
CA ASN A 82 -14.12 4.21 13.01
C ASN A 82 -14.09 5.18 14.20
N ASP A 83 -14.14 4.63 15.41
CA ASP A 83 -13.69 5.35 16.60
C ASP A 83 -12.21 5.72 16.41
N GLN A 84 -11.90 7.01 16.41
CA GLN A 84 -10.55 7.46 16.08
C GLN A 84 -9.55 7.13 17.19
N TYR A 85 -9.96 7.08 18.46
CA TYR A 85 -9.09 6.71 19.57
C TYR A 85 -8.70 5.24 19.46
N VAL A 86 -9.69 4.36 19.27
CA VAL A 86 -9.44 2.92 19.14
C VAL A 86 -8.64 2.62 17.88
N LEU A 87 -8.99 3.24 16.75
CA LEU A 87 -8.25 3.06 15.49
C LEU A 87 -6.80 3.55 15.64
N SER A 88 -6.57 4.71 16.26
CA SER A 88 -5.23 5.25 16.51
C SER A 88 -4.39 4.27 17.33
N ASP A 89 -4.94 3.72 18.40
CA ASP A 89 -4.25 2.78 19.28
C ASP A 89 -3.93 1.47 18.53
N LYS A 90 -4.89 0.91 17.79
CA LYS A 90 -4.67 -0.30 16.96
C LYS A 90 -3.67 -0.08 15.83
N PHE A 91 -3.66 1.10 15.24
CA PHE A 91 -2.69 1.45 14.22
C PHE A 91 -1.28 1.61 14.79
N GLY A 92 -1.14 2.22 15.97
CA GLY A 92 0.12 2.27 16.70
C GLY A 92 0.63 0.87 17.09
N GLU A 93 -0.24 0.03 17.65
CA GLU A 93 0.07 -1.38 17.96
C GLU A 93 0.56 -2.13 16.70
N HIS A 94 -0.13 -1.96 15.57
CA HIS A 94 0.25 -2.57 14.30
C HIS A 94 1.63 -2.12 13.82
N LEU A 95 1.91 -0.82 13.81
CA LEU A 95 3.20 -0.28 13.38
C LEU A 95 4.34 -0.68 14.33
N SER A 96 4.06 -0.87 15.62
CA SER A 96 5.07 -1.27 16.61
C SER A 96 5.62 -2.68 16.41
N LYS A 97 4.96 -3.51 15.59
CA LYS A 97 5.41 -4.86 15.24
C LYS A 97 6.66 -4.87 14.35
N TYR A 98 6.97 -3.76 13.68
CA TYR A 98 8.06 -3.65 12.72
C TYR A 98 9.31 -3.01 13.34
N SER A 99 10.49 -3.53 12.99
CA SER A 99 11.76 -2.92 13.38
C SER A 99 12.07 -1.68 12.52
N LYS A 100 13.00 -0.83 12.98
CA LYS A 100 13.37 0.39 12.26
C LYS A 100 13.95 0.11 10.87
N GLU A 101 14.66 -1.01 10.73
CA GLU A 101 15.29 -1.45 9.47
C GLU A 101 14.27 -1.90 8.41
N GLN A 102 13.04 -2.21 8.83
CA GLN A 102 11.94 -2.58 7.95
C GLN A 102 11.14 -1.37 7.44
N ILE A 103 11.26 -0.21 8.11
CA ILE A 103 10.43 0.96 7.86
C ILE A 103 11.21 1.98 7.02
N TYR A 104 10.67 2.29 5.85
CA TYR A 104 11.18 3.30 4.95
C TYR A 104 10.23 4.50 4.90
N VAL A 105 10.74 5.69 5.22
CA VAL A 105 9.96 6.93 5.14
C VAL A 105 10.04 7.48 3.72
N VAL A 106 8.93 7.42 2.99
CA VAL A 106 8.82 7.91 1.61
C VAL A 106 8.66 9.42 1.59
N SER A 107 7.77 9.94 2.43
CA SER A 107 7.53 11.38 2.54
C SER A 107 7.02 11.75 3.92
N VAL A 108 7.36 12.97 4.33
CA VAL A 108 6.87 13.61 5.55
C VAL A 108 6.45 15.03 5.17
N ILE A 109 5.21 15.39 5.48
CA ILE A 109 4.65 16.72 5.17
C ILE A 109 4.07 17.31 6.44
N ASP A 110 4.60 18.46 6.85
CA ASP A 110 4.06 19.24 7.97
C ASP A 110 2.68 19.83 7.60
N GLN A 111 1.72 19.69 8.50
CA GLN A 111 0.39 20.30 8.36
C GLN A 111 0.35 21.64 9.09
N GLU A 112 0.81 22.69 8.40
CA GLU A 112 0.91 24.04 8.97
C GLU A 112 -0.42 24.63 9.45
N TYR A 113 -1.56 24.06 9.02
CA TYR A 113 -2.89 24.41 9.52
C TYR A 113 -3.10 24.03 10.99
N ASP A 114 -2.35 23.04 11.50
CA ASP A 114 -2.48 22.51 12.87
C ASP A 114 -1.62 23.26 13.89
N LYS A 115 -1.37 24.56 13.68
CA LYS A 115 -0.49 25.41 14.51
C LYS A 115 -0.64 25.13 16.01
N GLU A 116 0.24 24.29 16.56
CA GLU A 116 0.24 23.80 17.95
C GLU A 116 -1.03 23.03 18.40
N LYS A 117 -2.02 22.84 17.52
CA LYS A 117 -3.26 22.11 17.83
C LYS A 117 -3.74 21.29 16.65
N ALA A 118 -3.89 19.99 16.85
CA ALA A 118 -4.47 19.08 15.87
C ALA A 118 -5.94 18.77 16.20
N VAL A 119 -6.77 18.58 15.16
CA VAL A 119 -8.14 18.10 15.33
C VAL A 119 -8.13 16.57 15.36
N PHE A 120 -8.64 15.99 16.44
CA PHE A 120 -8.81 14.56 16.64
C PHE A 120 -10.20 14.26 17.20
N ASP A 121 -10.96 13.44 16.49
CA ASP A 121 -12.35 13.09 16.81
C ASP A 121 -13.24 14.31 17.12
N GLY A 122 -13.10 15.36 16.30
CA GLY A 122 -13.83 16.62 16.47
C GLY A 122 -13.35 17.52 17.62
N LYS A 123 -12.35 17.10 18.40
CA LYS A 123 -11.74 17.89 19.48
C LYS A 123 -10.41 18.48 19.03
N LYS A 124 -10.04 19.64 19.57
CA LYS A 124 -8.70 20.22 19.38
C LYS A 124 -7.79 19.76 20.52
N LEU A 125 -6.76 18.99 20.19
CA LEU A 125 -5.73 18.56 21.13
C LEU A 125 -4.49 19.46 20.96
N THR A 126 -3.89 19.86 22.08
CA THR A 126 -2.66 20.66 22.08
C THR A 126 -1.48 19.75 21.79
N LEU A 127 -0.65 20.13 20.82
CA LEU A 127 0.57 19.41 20.48
C LEU A 127 1.60 19.58 21.60
N ASP A 128 2.26 18.49 21.95
CA ASP A 128 3.47 18.56 22.78
C ASP A 128 4.55 19.30 22.00
N GLU A 129 5.39 20.09 22.70
CA GLU A 129 6.50 20.83 22.09
C GLU A 129 7.55 19.89 21.45
N LYS A 130 7.64 18.66 21.97
CA LYS A 130 8.55 17.63 21.49
C LYS A 130 7.83 16.29 21.35
N ASP A 131 8.26 15.49 20.37
CA ASP A 131 7.86 14.10 20.26
C ASP A 131 8.58 13.21 21.30
N GLU A 132 8.22 11.93 21.36
CA GLU A 132 8.80 10.94 22.28
C GLU A 132 10.29 10.67 22.06
N PHE A 133 10.87 11.15 20.95
CA PHE A 133 12.29 11.06 20.64
C PHE A 133 13.03 12.38 20.92
N GLY A 134 12.33 13.40 21.42
CA GLY A 134 12.88 14.71 21.74
C GLY A 134 12.98 15.67 20.55
N ASN A 135 12.42 15.33 19.39
CA ASN A 135 12.37 16.22 18.23
C ASN A 135 11.29 17.27 18.41
N GLU A 136 11.55 18.51 17.99
CA GLU A 136 10.55 19.57 18.04
C GLU A 136 9.31 19.23 17.20
N GLN A 137 8.13 19.53 17.75
CA GLN A 137 6.85 19.34 17.11
C GLN A 137 6.05 20.65 17.16
N LYS A 138 5.90 21.26 15.99
CA LYS A 138 5.08 22.47 15.81
C LYS A 138 3.75 22.18 15.10
N TYR A 139 3.74 21.13 14.30
CA TYR A 139 2.63 20.73 13.44
C TYR A 139 2.43 19.22 13.55
N SER A 140 1.22 18.76 13.22
CA SER A 140 1.06 17.35 12.89
C SER A 140 1.75 17.04 11.56
N LYS A 141 2.10 15.77 11.35
CA LYS A 141 2.88 15.32 10.19
C LYS A 141 2.12 14.26 9.43
N GLU A 142 1.95 14.45 8.13
CA GLU A 142 1.49 13.41 7.23
C GLU A 142 2.67 12.56 6.76
N TYR A 143 2.57 11.25 6.95
CA TYR A 143 3.56 10.28 6.54
C TYR A 143 3.05 9.44 5.38
N GLN A 144 3.97 9.15 4.46
CA GLN A 144 3.91 7.98 3.62
C GLN A 144 5.10 7.09 3.97
N LEU A 145 4.81 5.85 4.34
CA LEU A 145 5.81 4.84 4.64
C LEU A 145 5.70 3.69 3.66
N VAL A 146 6.81 3.00 3.43
CA VAL A 146 6.81 1.63 2.93
C VAL A 146 7.46 0.77 4.00
N ILE A 147 6.82 -0.35 4.33
CA ILE A 147 7.37 -1.33 5.26
C ILE A 147 7.62 -2.63 4.51
N THR A 148 8.82 -3.17 4.62
CA THR A 148 9.16 -4.52 4.15
C THR A 148 8.92 -5.52 5.28
N ASP A 149 7.94 -6.39 5.11
CA ASP A 149 7.67 -7.47 6.06
C ASP A 149 8.77 -8.55 6.00
N LYS A 150 8.80 -9.45 6.97
CA LYS A 150 9.83 -10.48 7.14
C LYS A 150 10.01 -11.41 5.94
N ASP A 151 9.03 -11.46 5.04
CA ASP A 151 9.02 -12.28 3.82
C ASP A 151 9.40 -11.49 2.55
N GLY A 152 9.74 -10.21 2.68
CA GLY A 152 10.09 -9.33 1.57
C GLY A 152 8.90 -8.62 0.92
N THR A 153 7.66 -8.92 1.34
CA THR A 153 6.46 -8.22 0.86
C THR A 153 6.49 -6.78 1.34
N ARG A 154 6.17 -5.84 0.44
CA ARG A 154 6.11 -4.42 0.77
C ARG A 154 4.68 -3.94 0.93
N TYR A 155 4.45 -3.18 2.00
CA TYR A 155 3.18 -2.53 2.28
C TYR A 155 3.39 -1.03 2.41
N SER A 156 2.65 -0.26 1.63
CA SER A 156 2.62 1.20 1.74
C SER A 156 1.59 1.62 2.77
N TYR A 157 1.95 2.56 3.63
CA TYR A 157 1.10 3.14 4.66
C TYR A 157 0.99 4.63 4.44
N GLN A 158 -0.21 5.17 4.64
CA GLN A 158 -0.40 6.61 4.67
C GLN A 158 -1.26 7.00 5.86
N PHE A 159 -0.82 8.01 6.60
CA PHE A 159 -1.51 8.50 7.78
C PHE A 159 -1.00 9.89 8.16
N ARG A 160 -1.66 10.52 9.13
CA ARG A 160 -1.18 11.71 9.81
C ARG A 160 -0.95 11.38 11.28
N THR A 161 0.08 11.96 11.90
CA THR A 161 0.40 11.70 13.30
C THR A 161 0.85 12.97 14.02
N PHE A 162 0.66 12.98 15.33
CA PHE A 162 1.17 13.99 16.25
C PHE A 162 1.24 13.41 17.66
N VAL A 163 1.96 14.08 18.55
CA VAL A 163 2.07 13.77 19.98
C VAL A 163 1.31 14.81 20.79
N SER A 164 0.50 14.37 21.74
CA SER A 164 -0.24 15.23 22.67
C SER A 164 -0.38 14.49 24.01
N GLU A 165 -0.07 15.18 25.11
CA GLU A 165 -0.07 14.60 26.46
C GLU A 165 0.79 13.32 26.54
N SER A 166 1.97 13.37 25.92
CA SER A 166 2.94 12.27 25.80
C SER A 166 2.42 11.02 25.08
N LYS A 167 1.29 11.11 24.38
CA LYS A 167 0.72 10.04 23.56
C LYS A 167 0.80 10.39 22.08
N ARG A 168 1.30 9.46 21.27
CA ARG A 168 1.25 9.56 19.81
C ARG A 168 -0.13 9.12 19.30
N TYR A 169 -0.72 9.96 18.45
CA TYR A 169 -1.98 9.69 17.77
C TYR A 169 -1.75 9.43 16.28
N TYR A 170 -2.51 8.50 15.69
CA TYR A 170 -2.52 8.16 14.28
C TYR A 170 -3.91 8.41 13.71
N ILE A 171 -3.97 9.28 12.70
CA ILE A 171 -5.22 9.92 12.28
C ILE A 171 -5.30 10.03 10.76
N TYR A 172 -6.49 10.37 10.27
CA TYR A 172 -6.75 10.65 8.85
C TYR A 172 -5.92 11.84 8.34
N ARG A 173 -5.44 11.75 7.10
CA ARG A 173 -4.85 12.88 6.37
C ARG A 173 -5.95 13.86 6.00
N TYR A 174 -5.60 15.11 5.70
CA TYR A 174 -6.61 16.09 5.28
C TYR A 174 -7.18 15.79 3.88
N SER A 175 -6.35 15.23 3.01
CA SER A 175 -6.70 14.93 1.62
C SER A 175 -7.15 13.48 1.39
N SER A 176 -6.95 12.59 2.36
CA SER A 176 -7.17 11.15 2.17
C SER A 176 -7.35 10.40 3.49
N ASN A 177 -7.97 9.22 3.40
CA ASN A 177 -8.08 8.33 4.55
C ASN A 177 -6.74 7.69 4.88
N MET A 178 -6.56 7.34 6.16
CA MET A 178 -5.50 6.45 6.60
C MET A 178 -5.68 5.10 5.90
N GLY A 179 -4.60 4.53 5.39
CA GLY A 179 -4.70 3.34 4.56
C GLY A 179 -3.42 2.52 4.51
N ILE A 180 -3.61 1.28 4.10
CA ILE A 180 -2.57 0.28 3.89
C ILE A 180 -2.79 -0.29 2.49
N SER A 181 -1.73 -0.46 1.70
CA SER A 181 -1.78 -1.11 0.39
C SER A 181 -0.60 -2.05 0.18
N MET A 182 -0.86 -3.21 -0.40
CA MET A 182 0.17 -4.17 -0.80
C MET A 182 0.75 -3.80 -2.16
N GLU A 183 2.08 -3.70 -2.22
CA GLU A 183 2.77 -3.58 -3.50
C GLU A 183 2.87 -4.94 -4.19
N GLN A 184 2.59 -4.97 -5.49
CA GLN A 184 2.49 -6.22 -6.26
C GLN A 184 3.30 -6.12 -7.55
N PRO A 185 4.65 -6.12 -7.47
CA PRO A 185 5.48 -6.28 -8.65
C PRO A 185 5.24 -7.67 -9.24
N LEU A 186 5.13 -7.74 -10.56
CA LEU A 186 4.85 -8.95 -11.31
C LEU A 186 5.93 -9.21 -12.36
N MET A 187 6.10 -10.49 -12.68
CA MET A 187 6.79 -10.97 -13.87
C MET A 187 5.81 -11.81 -14.70
N VAL A 188 5.79 -11.56 -16.00
CA VAL A 188 5.04 -12.36 -16.98
C VAL A 188 5.97 -13.45 -17.49
N ILE A 189 5.50 -14.69 -17.44
CA ILE A 189 6.20 -15.86 -17.97
C ILE A 189 5.28 -16.64 -18.90
N LYS A 190 5.83 -17.53 -19.73
CA LYS A 190 5.05 -18.55 -20.43
C LYS A 190 4.85 -19.77 -19.53
N GLY A 191 3.59 -20.14 -19.31
CA GLY A 191 3.24 -21.42 -18.71
C GLY A 191 3.42 -22.58 -19.69
N GLU A 192 3.29 -23.81 -19.17
CA GLU A 192 3.35 -25.05 -19.97
C GLU A 192 2.26 -25.10 -21.07
N ASP A 193 1.14 -24.44 -20.84
CA ASP A 193 0.03 -24.29 -21.79
C ASP A 193 0.29 -23.21 -22.87
N ASN A 194 1.51 -22.66 -22.92
CA ASN A 194 1.93 -21.53 -23.76
C ASN A 194 1.11 -20.25 -23.55
N LYS A 195 0.34 -20.17 -22.45
CA LYS A 195 -0.36 -18.95 -22.04
C LYS A 195 0.51 -18.17 -21.08
N ASN A 196 0.28 -16.87 -21.02
CA ASN A 196 0.97 -16.04 -20.04
C ASN A 196 0.48 -16.40 -18.64
N LYS A 197 1.43 -16.57 -17.73
CA LYS A 197 1.22 -16.66 -16.28
C LYS A 197 1.93 -15.49 -15.62
N LEU A 198 1.52 -15.21 -14.40
CA LEU A 198 2.08 -14.15 -13.58
C LEU A 198 2.89 -14.78 -12.44
N VAL A 199 3.96 -14.09 -12.05
CA VAL A 199 4.76 -14.43 -10.88
C VAL A 199 4.88 -13.16 -10.04
N LEU A 200 4.52 -13.20 -8.76
CA LEU A 200 4.81 -12.12 -7.84
C LEU A 200 6.31 -12.07 -7.56
N VAL A 201 6.87 -10.87 -7.57
CA VAL A 201 8.31 -10.65 -7.39
C VAL A 201 8.54 -9.82 -6.12
N ALA A 202 9.52 -10.22 -5.32
CA ALA A 202 10.01 -9.41 -4.20
C ALA A 202 11.10 -8.45 -4.70
N LEU A 203 11.04 -7.18 -4.31
CA LEU A 203 12.00 -6.16 -4.72
C LEU A 203 12.43 -5.30 -3.52
N PRO A 204 13.74 -4.97 -3.38
CA PRO A 204 14.22 -3.99 -2.42
C PRO A 204 13.49 -2.64 -2.55
N TYR A 205 13.25 -1.95 -1.42
CA TYR A 205 12.65 -0.61 -1.42
C TYR A 205 13.40 0.34 -2.39
N GLU A 206 12.68 1.29 -3.00
CA GLU A 206 13.11 2.18 -4.11
C GLU A 206 13.44 1.50 -5.44
N THR A 207 13.44 0.17 -5.54
CA THR A 207 13.43 -0.48 -6.84
C THR A 207 12.09 -0.24 -7.54
N LYS A 208 12.13 0.57 -8.60
CA LYS A 208 10.99 0.85 -9.47
C LYS A 208 10.67 -0.38 -10.33
N TYR A 209 9.38 -0.64 -10.54
CA TYR A 209 8.89 -1.68 -11.43
C TYR A 209 7.72 -1.14 -12.26
N GLU A 210 7.63 -1.60 -13.51
CA GLU A 210 6.51 -1.24 -14.39
C GLU A 210 5.42 -2.29 -14.39
N VAL A 211 5.79 -3.55 -14.22
CA VAL A 211 4.88 -4.68 -14.36
C VAL A 211 4.17 -4.93 -13.04
N GLY A 212 2.88 -4.60 -12.97
CA GLY A 212 2.06 -4.74 -11.77
C GLY A 212 0.59 -4.34 -12.04
N PRO A 213 -0.36 -4.79 -11.20
CA PRO A 213 -1.79 -4.60 -11.44
C PRO A 213 -2.23 -3.13 -11.39
N ASN A 214 -1.50 -2.27 -10.67
CA ASN A 214 -1.79 -0.83 -10.59
C ASN A 214 -1.27 -0.04 -11.79
N ASN A 215 -0.36 -0.62 -12.57
CA ASN A 215 0.33 0.06 -13.68
C ASN A 215 -0.18 -0.41 -15.05
N ILE A 216 -0.60 -1.67 -15.15
CA ILE A 216 -0.94 -2.32 -16.41
C ILE A 216 -2.24 -3.12 -16.23
N LYS A 217 -3.14 -2.97 -17.21
CA LYS A 217 -4.39 -3.74 -17.26
C LYS A 217 -4.10 -5.23 -17.38
N LEU A 218 -4.88 -6.06 -16.68
CA LEU A 218 -4.71 -7.51 -16.64
C LEU A 218 -4.68 -8.15 -18.03
N GLU A 219 -5.51 -7.71 -18.97
CA GLU A 219 -5.54 -8.26 -20.34
C GLU A 219 -4.20 -8.06 -21.05
N ALA A 220 -3.54 -6.92 -20.83
CA ALA A 220 -2.23 -6.68 -21.42
C ALA A 220 -1.13 -7.58 -20.83
N LEU A 221 -1.26 -8.01 -19.57
CA LEU A 221 -0.34 -8.96 -18.93
C LEU A 221 -0.59 -10.41 -19.37
N THR A 222 -1.85 -10.76 -19.63
CA THR A 222 -2.28 -12.15 -19.82
C THR A 222 -2.48 -12.55 -21.27
N GLU A 223 -2.71 -11.59 -22.17
CA GLU A 223 -3.01 -11.86 -23.59
C GLU A 223 -1.92 -11.37 -24.56
N LYS A 224 -0.99 -10.51 -24.11
CA LYS A 224 0.06 -9.93 -24.96
C LYS A 224 1.45 -10.39 -24.52
N ASP A 225 2.31 -10.66 -25.51
CA ASP A 225 3.69 -11.08 -25.27
C ASP A 225 4.64 -9.91 -24.95
N THR A 226 4.15 -8.67 -24.96
CA THR A 226 4.95 -7.45 -24.73
C THR A 226 5.79 -7.55 -23.46
N TYR A 227 5.20 -8.04 -22.37
CA TYR A 227 5.85 -8.10 -21.06
C TYR A 227 6.63 -9.40 -20.84
N LEU A 228 6.80 -10.27 -21.85
CA LEU A 228 7.77 -11.37 -21.77
C LEU A 228 9.21 -10.88 -22.03
N ASP A 229 9.36 -9.65 -22.54
CA ASP A 229 10.65 -9.03 -22.81
C ASP A 229 11.43 -8.79 -21.51
N GLU A 230 12.68 -9.29 -21.45
CA GLU A 230 13.54 -9.20 -20.28
C GLU A 230 13.85 -7.76 -19.84
N LYS A 231 13.69 -6.75 -20.70
CA LYS A 231 13.95 -5.35 -20.32
C LYS A 231 13.06 -4.89 -19.14
N TYR A 232 11.85 -5.45 -19.01
CA TYR A 232 10.93 -5.13 -17.91
C TYR A 232 11.36 -5.72 -16.57
N TYR A 233 12.34 -6.64 -16.58
CA TYR A 233 12.87 -7.35 -15.41
C TYR A 233 14.33 -7.00 -15.12
N LYS A 234 14.84 -5.95 -15.78
CA LYS A 234 16.07 -5.25 -15.44
C LYS A 234 15.73 -4.06 -14.55
N TYR A 235 16.15 -4.12 -13.30
CA TYR A 235 15.82 -3.17 -12.27
C TYR A 235 17.02 -2.29 -11.96
N ALA A 236 16.84 -0.97 -11.99
CA ALA A 236 17.87 -0.06 -11.52
C ALA A 236 18.11 -0.28 -10.02
N TYR A 237 19.35 -0.08 -9.57
CA TYR A 237 19.64 -0.12 -8.14
C TYR A 237 18.77 0.91 -7.38
N PRO A 238 18.34 0.61 -6.13
CA PRO A 238 17.68 1.56 -5.25
C PRO A 238 18.41 2.90 -5.19
N ASP A 239 17.68 4.01 -5.20
CA ASP A 239 18.25 5.35 -5.21
C ASP A 239 19.10 5.60 -3.94
N SER A 240 18.74 4.99 -2.81
CA SER A 240 19.45 5.05 -1.52
C SER A 240 20.85 4.45 -1.56
N ILE A 241 21.16 3.61 -2.55
CA ILE A 241 22.47 2.97 -2.72
C ILE A 241 23.18 3.39 -4.02
N LYS A 242 22.62 4.33 -4.79
CA LYS A 242 23.12 4.68 -6.13
C LYS A 242 24.57 5.18 -6.15
N ASP A 243 25.00 5.84 -5.07
CA ASP A 243 26.31 6.48 -4.93
C ASP A 243 27.39 5.52 -4.39
N LEU A 244 27.03 4.27 -4.06
CA LEU A 244 27.98 3.24 -3.65
C LEU A 244 28.74 2.67 -4.85
N SER A 245 29.90 2.05 -4.60
CA SER A 245 30.60 1.30 -5.65
C SER A 245 29.77 0.11 -6.14
N ASP A 246 30.04 -0.36 -7.35
CA ASP A 246 29.25 -1.46 -7.93
C ASP A 246 29.24 -2.72 -7.07
N ASN A 247 30.39 -3.09 -6.48
CA ASN A 247 30.48 -4.24 -5.58
C ASN A 247 29.64 -4.05 -4.30
N GLU A 248 29.61 -2.83 -3.74
CA GLU A 248 28.80 -2.52 -2.56
C GLU A 248 27.30 -2.54 -2.89
N ARG A 249 26.89 -2.01 -4.05
CA ARG A 249 25.49 -2.08 -4.52
C ARG A 249 25.02 -3.51 -4.67
N ARG A 250 25.83 -4.37 -5.32
CA ARG A 250 25.56 -5.81 -5.45
C ARG A 250 25.40 -6.47 -4.07
N ALA A 251 26.35 -6.22 -3.16
CA ALA A 251 26.31 -6.78 -1.81
C ALA A 251 25.03 -6.37 -1.05
N LYS A 252 24.63 -5.09 -1.12
CA LYS A 252 23.39 -4.60 -0.50
C LYS A 252 22.13 -5.26 -1.05
N VAL A 253 22.06 -5.46 -2.37
CA VAL A 253 20.93 -6.18 -2.99
C VAL A 253 20.92 -7.66 -2.56
N MET A 254 22.07 -8.33 -2.58
CA MET A 254 22.18 -9.72 -2.13
C MET A 254 21.79 -9.86 -0.66
N ASP A 255 22.26 -8.97 0.21
CA ASP A 255 21.96 -9.01 1.64
C ASP A 255 20.49 -8.76 1.92
N TRP A 256 19.81 -7.92 1.13
CA TRP A 256 18.36 -7.78 1.21
C TRP A 256 17.65 -9.10 0.90
N TYR A 257 17.98 -9.77 -0.20
CA TYR A 257 17.38 -11.06 -0.54
C TYR A 257 17.73 -12.18 0.46
N LYS A 258 18.95 -12.20 1.03
CA LYS A 258 19.31 -13.11 2.13
C LYS A 258 18.43 -12.89 3.35
N THR A 259 18.15 -11.63 3.68
CA THR A 259 17.39 -11.25 4.87
C THR A 259 15.92 -11.60 4.73
N TYR A 260 15.32 -11.32 3.58
CA TYR A 260 13.87 -11.34 3.41
C TYR A 260 13.33 -12.49 2.55
N CYS A 261 14.15 -13.07 1.66
CA CYS A 261 13.69 -14.00 0.62
C CYS A 261 14.55 -15.26 0.50
N ASN A 262 15.17 -15.71 1.61
CA ASN A 262 16.00 -16.92 1.61
C ASN A 262 17.11 -16.91 0.53
N GLY A 263 17.71 -15.74 0.25
CA GLY A 263 18.73 -15.59 -0.78
C GLY A 263 20.01 -16.38 -0.46
N HIS A 264 20.57 -17.11 -1.43
CA HIS A 264 21.78 -17.91 -1.27
C HIS A 264 22.47 -18.20 -2.61
N LEU A 265 23.67 -18.76 -2.59
CA LEU A 265 24.34 -19.28 -3.78
C LEU A 265 23.90 -20.74 -4.01
N ASN A 266 23.48 -21.07 -5.22
CA ASN A 266 23.17 -22.46 -5.62
C ASN A 266 24.46 -23.25 -5.95
N ASP A 267 24.30 -24.52 -6.31
CA ASP A 267 25.41 -25.43 -6.69
C ASP A 267 26.22 -24.94 -7.90
N ASN A 268 25.63 -24.08 -8.74
CA ASN A 268 26.28 -23.47 -9.90
C ASN A 268 26.95 -22.12 -9.58
N ASN A 269 27.03 -21.75 -8.29
CA ASN A 269 27.55 -20.47 -7.81
C ASN A 269 26.78 -19.26 -8.35
N GLU A 270 25.48 -19.44 -8.63
CA GLU A 270 24.55 -18.37 -9.01
C GLU A 270 23.78 -17.91 -7.78
N PHE A 271 23.58 -16.60 -7.63
CA PHE A 271 22.78 -16.08 -6.52
C PHE A 271 21.30 -16.20 -6.84
N VAL A 272 20.58 -16.93 -6.02
CA VAL A 272 19.14 -17.22 -6.15
C VAL A 272 18.40 -16.85 -4.87
N PHE A 273 17.10 -16.67 -4.97
CA PHE A 273 16.21 -16.45 -3.82
C PHE A 273 14.85 -17.10 -4.06
N GLU A 274 14.09 -17.31 -2.99
CA GLU A 274 12.75 -17.89 -3.03
C GLU A 274 11.73 -16.89 -2.47
N TYR A 275 10.62 -16.72 -3.18
CA TYR A 275 9.53 -15.86 -2.72
C TYR A 275 8.19 -16.54 -2.99
N TYR A 276 7.54 -16.94 -1.89
CA TYR A 276 6.23 -17.60 -1.91
C TYR A 276 6.15 -18.86 -2.79
N GLY A 277 7.26 -19.61 -2.85
CA GLY A 277 7.38 -20.86 -3.60
C GLY A 277 7.77 -20.70 -5.07
N ALA A 278 8.10 -19.48 -5.51
CA ALA A 278 8.77 -19.22 -6.78
C ALA A 278 10.25 -18.89 -6.55
N SER A 279 11.13 -19.44 -7.38
CA SER A 279 12.57 -19.23 -7.31
C SER A 279 13.03 -18.30 -8.42
N PHE A 280 13.99 -17.43 -8.09
CA PHE A 280 14.52 -16.43 -8.98
C PHE A 280 16.03 -16.43 -8.93
N LYS A 281 16.66 -16.20 -10.08
CA LYS A 281 18.07 -15.87 -10.21
C LYS A 281 18.23 -14.34 -10.22
N VAL A 282 19.21 -13.84 -9.48
CA VAL A 282 19.63 -12.43 -9.54
C VAL A 282 20.93 -12.33 -10.32
N GLU A 283 20.91 -11.55 -11.38
CA GLU A 283 22.08 -11.35 -12.24
C GLU A 283 22.49 -9.87 -12.19
N PHE A 284 23.79 -9.59 -12.05
CA PHE A 284 24.33 -8.25 -11.90
C PHE A 284 25.17 -7.81 -13.10
N GLY A 285 25.45 -6.51 -13.21
CA GLY A 285 26.28 -5.96 -14.28
C GLY A 285 25.48 -5.58 -15.53
N PHE A 286 24.19 -5.29 -15.36
CA PHE A 286 23.35 -4.77 -16.44
C PHE A 286 23.38 -3.25 -16.43
N THR A 287 23.38 -2.67 -17.64
CA THR A 287 23.13 -1.25 -17.91
C THR A 287 21.74 -1.09 -18.55
N ASP A 288 21.28 0.15 -18.67
CA ASP A 288 19.94 0.49 -19.21
C ASP A 288 18.79 -0.17 -18.42
N CYS A 289 18.93 -0.20 -17.10
CA CYS A 289 17.95 -0.81 -16.19
C CYS A 289 16.83 0.17 -15.80
N GLY A 290 15.66 -0.38 -15.45
CA GLY A 290 14.47 0.40 -15.08
C GLY A 290 13.91 1.24 -16.22
N ASN A 291 14.14 0.82 -17.47
CA ASN A 291 13.83 1.58 -18.69
C ASN A 291 14.45 3.00 -18.74
N GLU A 292 15.52 3.23 -17.97
CA GLU A 292 16.30 4.46 -17.97
C GLU A 292 17.67 4.20 -18.62
N ARG A 293 18.08 5.05 -19.58
CA ARG A 293 19.40 4.91 -20.23
C ARG A 293 20.54 5.13 -19.24
N ASN A 294 21.63 4.38 -19.39
CA ASN A 294 22.85 4.47 -18.59
C ASN A 294 22.62 4.28 -17.08
N LYS A 295 21.56 3.57 -16.70
CA LYS A 295 21.32 3.18 -15.30
C LYS A 295 21.76 1.74 -15.07
N ASP A 296 22.68 1.59 -14.13
CA ASP A 296 23.16 0.27 -13.69
C ASP A 296 22.10 -0.41 -12.82
N GLY A 297 22.14 -1.74 -12.82
CA GLY A 297 21.21 -2.51 -12.03
C GLY A 297 21.43 -4.01 -12.06
N PHE A 298 20.35 -4.71 -11.75
CA PHE A 298 20.28 -6.17 -11.70
C PHE A 298 19.09 -6.68 -12.48
N LYS A 299 19.20 -7.88 -13.02
CA LYS A 299 18.10 -8.59 -13.69
C LYS A 299 17.58 -9.68 -12.77
N LEU A 300 16.27 -9.85 -12.75
CA LEU A 300 15.64 -11.03 -12.18
C LEU A 300 15.18 -11.97 -13.29
N THR A 301 15.47 -13.26 -13.12
CA THR A 301 15.02 -14.32 -14.02
C THR A 301 14.27 -15.36 -13.20
N TYR A 302 13.03 -15.67 -13.54
CA TYR A 302 12.29 -16.78 -12.94
C TYR A 302 12.91 -18.12 -13.35
N ILE A 303 13.13 -19.02 -12.39
CA ILE A 303 13.80 -20.31 -12.62
C ILE A 303 13.02 -21.53 -12.08
N GLY A 304 11.84 -21.32 -11.48
CA GLY A 304 10.99 -22.40 -10.96
C GLY A 304 10.30 -22.07 -9.65
#